data_AF-A0A6I6SW25-F1
#
_entry.id   AF-A0A6I6SW25-F1
#
_cell.length_a   1.000
_cell.length_b   1.000
_cell.length_c   1.000
_cell.angle_alpha   90.00
_cell.angle_beta   90.00
_cell.angle_gamma   90.00
#
_symmetry.space_group_name_H-M   'P 1'
#
loop_
_entity.id
_entity.type
_entity.pdbx_description
1 polymer ?
#
loop_
_entity_poly.entity_id
_entity_poly.type
_entity_poly.pdbx_seq_one_letter_code
_entity_poly.pdbx_strand_id
1 'polypeptide(L)'
;MNLLLIRLIIFAVLFFAGLQLYRMYRQWKLDREEALDSESQQEGGQMVRCAWCKVHVPEADALREQGEWFCSSAHRDRFLQEQHPEE
;
A
#
# COMPACT_ATOMS: atom_id res chain seq x y z
N MET A 1 -21.51 -36.65 38.07
CA MET A 1 -21.18 -35.21 38.08
C MET A 1 -20.40 -34.75 36.83
N ASN A 2 -20.53 -35.44 35.67
CA ASN A 2 -19.72 -35.16 34.47
C ASN A 2 -20.55 -34.68 33.26
N LEU A 3 -21.88 -34.82 33.32
CA LEU A 3 -22.77 -34.41 32.23
C LEU A 3 -22.88 -32.89 32.08
N LEU A 4 -22.73 -32.13 33.18
CA LEU A 4 -22.70 -30.66 33.14
C LEU A 4 -21.41 -30.13 32.52
N LEU A 5 -20.27 -30.80 32.78
CA LEU A 5 -18.98 -30.46 32.18
C LEU A 5 -18.98 -30.68 30.66
N ILE A 6 -19.52 -31.82 30.18
CA ILE A 6 -19.62 -32.10 28.73
C ILE A 6 -20.51 -31.06 28.05
N ARG A 7 -21.64 -30.69 28.67
CA ARG A 7 -22.53 -29.64 28.14
C ARG A 7 -21.82 -28.28 28.05
N LEU A 8 -21.08 -27.90 29.08
CA LEU A 8 -20.32 -26.64 29.09
C LEU A 8 -19.20 -26.62 28.04
N ILE A 9 -18.50 -27.73 27.84
CA ILE A 9 -17.45 -27.84 26.81
C ILE A 9 -18.07 -27.70 25.41
N ILE A 10 -19.22 -28.33 25.15
CA ILE A 10 -19.92 -28.19 23.86
C ILE A 10 -20.31 -26.73 23.60
N PHE A 11 -20.87 -26.04 24.61
CA PHE A 11 -21.20 -24.61 24.48
C PHE A 11 -19.96 -23.75 24.24
N ALA A 12 -18.86 -24.01 24.95
CA ALA A 12 -17.61 -23.28 24.78
C ALA A 12 -17.04 -23.46 23.37
N VAL A 13 -17.03 -24.69 22.84
CA VAL A 13 -16.56 -24.99 21.48
C VAL A 13 -17.46 -24.35 20.43
N LEU A 14 -18.79 -24.42 20.58
CA LEU A 14 -19.72 -23.77 19.65
C LEU A 14 -19.54 -22.25 19.63
N PHE A 15 -19.38 -21.64 20.81
CA PHE A 15 -19.15 -20.21 20.92
C PHE A 15 -17.83 -19.79 20.28
N PHE A 16 -16.75 -20.55 20.53
CA PHE A 16 -15.44 -20.27 19.97
C PHE A 16 -15.40 -20.46 18.45
N ALA A 17 -16.04 -21.51 17.93
CA ALA A 17 -16.16 -21.75 16.49
C ALA A 17 -16.96 -20.63 15.81
N GLY A 18 -18.06 -20.17 16.41
CA GLY A 18 -18.84 -19.04 15.91
C GLY A 18 -18.04 -17.74 15.89
N LEU A 19 -17.29 -17.45 16.97
CA LEU A 19 -16.40 -16.28 17.02
C LEU A 19 -15.27 -16.35 15.99
N GLN A 20 -14.65 -17.51 15.81
CA GLN A 20 -13.56 -17.70 14.86
C GLN A 20 -14.05 -17.50 13.42
N LEU A 21 -15.22 -18.07 13.08
CA LEU A 21 -15.85 -17.90 11.79
C LEU A 21 -16.26 -16.45 11.55
N TYR A 22 -16.79 -15.76 12.57
CA TYR A 22 -17.13 -14.34 12.49
C TYR A 22 -15.89 -13.46 12.28
N ARG A 23 -14.78 -13.75 12.97
CA ARG A 23 -13.50 -13.06 12.77
C ARG A 23 -12.97 -13.26 11.35
N MET A 24 -12.98 -14.50 10.84
CA MET A 24 -12.53 -14.82 9.49
C MET A 24 -13.41 -14.15 8.44
N TYR A 25 -14.74 -14.19 8.61
CA TYR A 25 -15.68 -13.53 7.71
C TYR A 25 -15.49 -12.00 7.69
N ARG A 26 -15.22 -11.38 8.85
CA ARG A 26 -14.93 -9.95 8.94
C ARG A 26 -13.61 -9.60 8.26
N GLN A 27 -12.57 -10.43 8.41
CA GLN A 27 -11.28 -10.25 7.74
C GLN A 27 -11.42 -10.35 6.22
N TRP A 28 -12.17 -11.34 5.71
CA TRP A 28 -12.40 -11.48 4.26
C TRP A 28 -13.18 -10.32 3.65
N LYS A 29 -14.05 -9.65 4.44
CA LYS A 29 -14.74 -8.45 3.98
C LYS A 29 -13.81 -7.23 3.97
N LEU A 30 -12.95 -7.09 4.99
CA LEU A 30 -11.95 -6.04 5.05
C LEU A 30 -10.90 -6.20 3.96
N ASP A 31 -10.39 -7.40 3.68
CA ASP A 31 -9.45 -7.65 2.57
C ASP A 31 -10.03 -7.26 1.20
N ARG A 32 -11.36 -7.30 1.02
CA ARG A 32 -12.00 -6.87 -0.24
C ARG A 32 -12.20 -5.37 -0.33
N GLU A 33 -12.38 -4.69 0.80
CA GLU A 33 -12.35 -3.22 0.87
C GLU A 33 -10.90 -2.70 0.79
N GLU A 34 -9.94 -3.38 1.43
CA GLU A 34 -8.50 -3.10 1.34
C GLU A 34 -7.95 -3.43 -0.04
N ALA A 35 -8.44 -4.43 -0.78
CA ALA A 35 -8.05 -4.65 -2.17
C ALA A 35 -8.51 -3.49 -3.08
N LEU A 36 -9.71 -2.96 -2.85
CA LEU A 36 -10.24 -1.80 -3.58
C LEU A 36 -9.54 -0.49 -3.16
N ASP A 37 -9.18 -0.34 -1.89
CA ASP A 37 -8.42 0.81 -1.40
C ASP A 37 -6.91 0.69 -1.72
N SER A 38 -6.37 -0.52 -1.87
CA SER A 38 -5.01 -0.76 -2.36
C SER A 38 -4.92 -0.53 -3.87
N GLU A 39 -5.97 -0.86 -4.64
CA GLU A 39 -6.10 -0.44 -6.04
C GLU A 39 -6.22 1.08 -6.14
N SER A 40 -6.97 1.75 -5.24
CA SER A 40 -7.03 3.23 -5.21
C SER A 40 -5.70 3.87 -4.77
N GLN A 41 -4.94 3.21 -3.89
CA GLN A 41 -3.60 3.61 -3.48
C GLN A 41 -2.55 3.32 -4.56
N GLN A 42 -2.80 2.37 -5.47
CA GLN A 42 -2.01 2.14 -6.68
C GLN A 42 -2.43 3.03 -7.86
N GLU A 43 -3.68 3.49 -7.93
CA GLU A 43 -4.13 4.52 -8.88
C GLU A 43 -3.49 5.88 -8.60
N GLY A 44 -3.00 6.11 -7.38
CA GLY A 44 -2.17 7.26 -7.03
C GLY A 44 -0.77 7.26 -7.67
N GLY A 45 -0.40 6.22 -8.41
CA GLY A 45 0.93 6.04 -9.02
C GLY A 45 2.04 5.95 -7.96
N GLN A 46 3.19 5.36 -8.33
CA GLN A 46 4.36 5.49 -7.47
C GLN A 46 4.73 6.97 -7.39
N MET A 47 4.61 7.59 -6.23
CA MET A 47 5.03 8.99 -6.06
C MET A 47 6.56 9.04 -6.03
N VAL A 48 7.15 9.62 -7.08
CA VAL A 48 8.59 9.81 -7.18
C VAL A 48 8.94 11.26 -6.87
N ARG A 49 10.13 11.47 -6.30
CA ARG A 49 10.59 12.81 -5.92
C ARG A 49 11.48 13.37 -7.01
N CYS A 50 11.20 14.58 -7.46
CA CYS A 50 12.05 15.27 -8.43
C CYS A 50 13.43 15.57 -7.82
N ALA A 51 14.52 15.20 -8.49
CA ALA A 51 15.89 15.44 -8.03
C ALA A 51 16.23 16.95 -7.93
N TRP A 52 15.64 17.77 -8.81
CA TRP A 52 15.87 19.21 -8.86
C TRP A 52 15.03 20.00 -7.82
N CYS A 53 13.71 20.00 -7.96
CA CYS A 53 12.82 20.82 -7.13
C CYS A 53 12.33 20.11 -5.85
N LYS A 54 12.63 18.82 -5.68
CA LYS A 54 12.23 17.99 -4.52
C LYS A 54 10.71 17.84 -4.34
N VAL A 55 9.92 18.23 -5.32
CA VAL A 55 8.46 18.03 -5.35
C VAL A 55 8.16 16.56 -5.63
N HIS A 56 7.13 16.02 -4.95
CA HIS A 56 6.60 14.69 -5.21
C HIS A 56 5.62 14.77 -6.38
N VAL A 57 5.86 13.93 -7.39
CA VAL A 57 5.05 13.86 -8.61
C VAL A 57 4.76 12.38 -8.89
N PRO A 58 3.57 12.01 -9.38
CA PRO A 58 3.29 10.64 -9.76
C PRO A 58 4.26 10.19 -10.87
N GLU A 59 4.74 8.93 -10.78
CA GLU A 59 5.66 8.33 -11.76
C GLU A 59 5.15 8.44 -13.20
N ALA A 60 3.83 8.37 -13.40
CA ALA A 60 3.20 8.53 -14.71
C ALA A 60 3.49 9.88 -15.38
N ASP A 61 3.64 10.95 -14.59
CA ASP A 61 3.95 12.30 -15.07
C ASP A 61 5.43 12.66 -14.89
N ALA A 62 6.23 11.76 -14.33
CA ALA A 62 7.64 12.00 -14.07
C ALA A 62 8.53 11.51 -15.23
N LEU A 63 9.51 12.34 -15.59
CA LEU A 63 10.55 12.01 -16.56
C LEU A 63 11.72 11.35 -15.83
N ARG A 64 12.16 10.18 -16.33
CA ARG A 64 13.32 9.46 -15.81
C ARG A 64 14.54 9.69 -16.69
N GLU A 65 15.63 10.17 -16.10
CA GLU A 65 16.88 10.40 -16.81
C GLU A 65 18.07 10.05 -15.90
N GLN A 66 19.04 9.27 -16.40
CA GLN A 66 20.23 8.82 -15.63
C GLN A 66 19.94 8.17 -14.25
N GLY A 67 18.73 7.64 -14.05
CA GLY A 67 18.33 7.03 -12.78
C GLY A 67 17.67 8.00 -11.77
N GLU A 68 17.57 9.28 -12.13
CA GLU A 68 16.88 10.31 -11.36
C GLU A 68 15.52 10.65 -11.98
N TRP A 69 14.59 11.13 -11.14
CA TRP A 69 13.24 11.52 -11.55
C TRP A 69 13.09 13.03 -11.63
N PHE A 70 12.31 13.51 -12.61
CA PHE A 70 12.08 14.93 -12.85
C PHE A 70 10.61 15.21 -13.11
N CYS A 71 10.07 16.29 -12.53
CA CYS A 71 8.67 16.66 -12.77
C CYS A 71 8.43 17.33 -14.14
N SER A 72 9.49 17.71 -14.86
CA SER A 72 9.39 18.35 -16.18
C SER A 72 10.73 18.28 -16.91
N SER A 73 10.69 18.42 -18.24
CA SER A 73 11.89 18.50 -19.09
C SER A 73 12.79 19.67 -18.69
N ALA A 74 12.22 20.82 -18.32
CA ALA A 74 12.98 21.98 -17.88
C ALA A 74 13.86 21.70 -16.64
N HIS A 75 13.34 20.90 -15.68
CA HIS A 75 14.11 20.52 -14.49
C HIS A 75 15.19 19.48 -14.79
N ARG A 76 14.90 18.53 -15.69
CA ARG A 76 15.92 17.60 -16.19
C ARG A 76 17.06 18.37 -16.86
N ASP A 77 16.74 19.30 -17.77
CA ASP A 77 17.76 20.01 -18.54
C ASP A 77 18.62 20.91 -17.65
N ARG A 78 18.04 21.53 -16.62
CA ARG A 78 18.77 22.27 -15.58
C ARG A 78 19.73 21.36 -14.81
N PHE A 79 19.24 20.20 -14.38
CA PHE A 79 20.05 19.23 -13.63
C PHE A 79 21.21 18.68 -14.47
N LEU A 80 20.96 18.38 -15.75
CA LEU A 80 22.00 17.92 -16.68
C LEU A 80 23.05 19.00 -16.97
N GLN A 81 22.65 20.27 -17.06
CA GLN A 81 23.58 21.39 -17.23
C GLN A 81 24.50 21.55 -16.01
N GLU A 82 23.97 21.40 -14.78
CA GLU A 82 24.81 21.46 -13.57
C GLU A 82 25.72 20.23 -13.41
N GLN A 83 25.30 19.07 -13.90
CA GLN A 83 26.11 17.83 -13.90
C GLN A 83 27.22 17.81 -14.94
N HIS A 84 27.23 18.77 -15.87
CA HIS A 84 28.28 18.94 -16.87
C HIS A 84 29.16 20.17 -16.54
N PRO A 85 29.80 20.28 -15.35
CA PRO A 85 30.89 21.21 -15.18
C PRO A 85 32.04 20.67 -16.03
N GLU A 86 32.37 21.44 -17.05
CA GLU A 86 33.40 21.22 -18.05
C GLU A 86 34.70 20.66 -17.43
N GLU A 87 35.16 19.52 -17.95
CA GLU A 87 36.59 19.13 -17.90
C GLU A 87 37.39 19.97 -18.92
#